data_AF-A0A1G1Y7K8-F1
#
_entry.id   AF-A0A1G1Y7K8-F1
#
_cell.length_a   1.000
_cell.length_b   1.000
_cell.length_c   1.000
_cell.angle_alpha   90.00
_cell.angle_beta   90.00
_cell.angle_gamma   90.00
#
_symmetry.space_group_name_H-M   'P 1'
#
loop_
_entity.id
_entity.type
_entity.pdbx_description
1 polymer ?
#
loop_
_entity_poly.entity_id
_entity_poly.type
_entity_poly.pdbx_seq_one_letter_code
_entity_poly.pdbx_strand_id
1 'polypeptide(L)'
;MLGLDQIILRLLFGTILSGVIGLEREFKHKPAGLRTNILVGVGSTLVMIVSQYFEFDPARIAAGVITGIGFLGAGLIIQDRNEVHGITTAATIWVVSAVGLAAGIGMYAAATATALIALLVLYFFGNDRLRKSIKLPSNKEL
;
A
#
# COMPACT_ATOMS: atom_id res chain seq x y z
N MET A 1 27.08 -3.65 8.51
CA MET A 1 26.44 -2.64 7.63
C MET A 1 26.09 -3.30 6.32
N LEU A 2 24.95 -2.95 5.71
CA LEU A 2 24.55 -3.48 4.40
C LEU A 2 25.51 -2.97 3.32
N GLY A 3 25.81 -3.83 2.35
CA GLY A 3 26.53 -3.43 1.14
C GLY A 3 25.66 -2.57 0.21
N LEU A 4 26.30 -1.79 -0.67
CA LEU A 4 25.60 -0.96 -1.66
C LEU A 4 24.69 -1.81 -2.57
N ASP A 5 25.13 -3.01 -2.93
CA ASP A 5 24.39 -4.01 -3.68
C ASP A 5 23.08 -4.40 -2.98
N GLN A 6 23.13 -4.65 -1.67
CA GLN A 6 21.95 -5.02 -0.87
C GLN A 6 20.98 -3.84 -0.74
N ILE A 7 21.49 -2.62 -0.55
CA ILE A 7 20.67 -1.42 -0.47
C ILE A 7 19.93 -1.21 -1.80
N ILE A 8 20.65 -1.24 -2.91
CA ILE A 8 20.06 -1.07 -4.25
C ILE A 8 19.04 -2.19 -4.52
N LEU A 9 19.38 -3.44 -4.23
CA LEU A 9 18.47 -4.58 -4.42
C LEU A 9 17.16 -4.39 -3.65
N ARG A 10 17.23 -4.04 -2.36
CA ARG A 10 16.04 -3.83 -1.52
C ARG A 10 15.18 -2.68 -2.03
N LEU A 11 15.79 -1.56 -2.40
CA LEU A 11 15.09 -0.40 -2.97
C LEU A 11 14.40 -0.74 -4.29
N LEU A 12 15.09 -1.42 -5.21
CA LEU A 12 14.51 -1.85 -6.48
C LEU A 12 13.38 -2.86 -6.24
N PHE A 13 13.58 -3.82 -5.34
CA PHE A 13 12.57 -4.82 -5.03
C PHE A 13 11.29 -4.21 -4.46
N GLY A 14 11.42 -3.34 -3.45
CA GLY A 14 10.29 -2.59 -2.89
C GLY A 14 9.60 -1.74 -3.96
N THR A 15 10.38 -1.03 -4.78
CA THR A 15 9.87 -0.21 -5.89
C THR A 15 9.06 -1.03 -6.89
N ILE A 16 9.55 -2.21 -7.29
CA ILE A 16 8.87 -3.08 -8.26
C ILE A 16 7.55 -3.56 -7.67
N LEU A 17 7.53 -4.11 -6.45
CA LEU A 17 6.31 -4.63 -5.85
C LEU A 17 5.25 -3.53 -5.66
N SER A 18 5.65 -2.38 -5.15
CA SER A 18 4.76 -1.22 -5.00
C SER A 18 4.30 -0.67 -6.35
N GLY A 19 5.18 -0.70 -7.36
CA GLY A 19 4.86 -0.34 -8.73
C GLY A 19 3.80 -1.25 -9.35
N VAL A 20 3.89 -2.57 -9.17
CA VAL A 20 2.89 -3.51 -9.70
C VAL A 20 1.51 -3.25 -9.07
N ILE A 21 1.44 -2.99 -7.78
CA ILE A 21 0.18 -2.58 -7.12
C ILE A 21 -0.31 -1.24 -7.69
N GLY A 22 0.58 -0.27 -7.83
CA GLY A 22 0.25 1.04 -8.40
C GLY A 22 -0.21 1.00 -9.86
N LEU A 23 0.30 0.07 -10.67
CA LEU A 23 -0.12 -0.14 -12.05
C LEU A 23 -1.57 -0.59 -12.12
N GLU A 24 -1.99 -1.50 -11.23
CA GLU A 24 -3.40 -1.91 -11.12
C GLU A 24 -4.30 -0.71 -10.84
N ARG A 25 -3.88 0.17 -9.90
CA ARG A 25 -4.61 1.39 -9.54
C ARG A 25 -4.74 2.33 -10.74
N GLU A 26 -3.63 2.57 -11.44
CA GLU A 26 -3.55 3.46 -12.60
C GLU A 26 -4.43 2.96 -13.75
N PHE A 27 -4.33 1.67 -14.08
CA PHE A 27 -5.11 1.06 -15.16
C PHE A 27 -6.61 1.06 -14.90
N LYS A 28 -7.04 1.00 -13.64
CA LYS A 28 -8.46 1.12 -13.27
C LYS A 28 -8.91 2.57 -13.02
N HIS A 29 -8.07 3.56 -13.34
CA HIS A 29 -8.33 4.99 -13.12
C HIS A 29 -8.73 5.32 -11.68
N LYS A 30 -8.13 4.63 -10.71
CA LYS A 30 -8.41 4.84 -9.30
C LYS A 30 -7.41 5.85 -8.70
N PRO A 31 -7.80 6.61 -7.67
CA PRO A 31 -6.89 7.56 -7.01
C PRO A 31 -5.67 6.87 -6.40
N ALA A 32 -4.60 7.65 -6.19
CA ALA A 32 -3.28 7.17 -5.80
C ALA A 32 -2.79 6.03 -6.73
N GLY A 33 -2.45 6.42 -7.95
CA GLY A 33 -2.01 5.54 -9.02
C GLY A 33 -0.53 5.14 -8.91
N LEU A 34 0.12 4.92 -10.05
CA LEU A 34 1.46 4.33 -10.11
C LEU A 34 2.50 5.12 -9.31
N ARG A 35 2.58 6.43 -9.56
CA ARG A 35 3.59 7.32 -8.95
C ARG A 35 3.49 7.34 -7.43
N THR A 36 2.26 7.42 -6.91
CA THR A 36 2.02 7.49 -5.47
C THR A 36 2.46 6.19 -4.77
N ASN A 37 2.09 5.03 -5.32
CA ASN A 37 2.46 3.75 -4.71
C ASN A 37 3.98 3.52 -4.76
N ILE A 38 4.64 3.87 -5.87
CA ILE A 38 6.11 3.79 -5.97
C ILE A 38 6.78 4.65 -4.89
N LEU A 39 6.37 5.91 -4.75
CA LEU A 39 6.97 6.84 -3.78
C LEU A 39 6.77 6.37 -2.33
N VAL A 40 5.58 5.88 -1.99
CA VAL A 40 5.31 5.31 -0.66
C VAL A 40 6.16 4.06 -0.42
N GLY A 41 6.21 3.14 -1.38
CA GLY A 41 6.97 1.91 -1.28
C GLY A 41 8.47 2.12 -1.10
N VAL A 42 9.09 2.92 -1.98
CA VAL A 42 10.53 3.20 -1.93
C VAL A 42 10.89 4.01 -0.68
N GLY A 43 10.03 4.95 -0.26
CA GLY A 43 10.21 5.71 0.97
C GLY A 43 10.19 4.81 2.20
N SER A 44 9.19 3.96 2.35
CA SER A 44 9.12 2.98 3.45
C SER A 44 10.29 2.00 3.44
N THR A 45 10.72 1.55 2.25
CA THR A 45 11.89 0.69 2.09
C THR A 45 13.16 1.36 2.60
N LEU A 46 13.41 2.61 2.19
CA LEU A 46 14.57 3.38 2.64
C LEU A 46 14.52 3.62 4.15
N VAL A 47 13.37 4.00 4.69
CA VAL A 47 13.22 4.25 6.13
C VAL A 47 13.53 2.99 6.95
N MET A 48 13.09 1.81 6.49
CA MET A 48 13.43 0.56 7.15
C MET A 48 14.93 0.26 7.03
N ILE A 49 15.55 0.43 5.86
CA ILE A 49 17.01 0.24 5.69
C ILE A 49 17.77 1.14 6.67
N VAL A 50 17.44 2.43 6.69
CA VAL A 50 18.07 3.43 7.57
C VAL A 50 17.88 3.06 9.04
N SER A 51 16.71 2.53 9.42
CA SER A 51 16.44 2.12 10.80
C SER A 51 17.40 1.06 11.34
N GLN A 52 18.00 0.24 10.47
CA GLN A 52 18.97 -0.81 10.85
C GLN A 52 20.36 -0.25 11.19
N TYR A 53 20.62 1.03 10.92
CA TYR A 53 21.91 1.67 11.22
C TYR A 53 21.93 2.36 12.58
N PHE A 54 20.79 2.43 13.27
CA PHE A 54 20.74 2.96 14.62
C PHE A 54 20.88 1.83 15.65
N GLU A 55 21.42 2.17 16.82
CA GLU A 55 21.58 1.23 17.95
C GLU A 55 20.28 0.94 18.72
N PHE A 56 19.17 1.60 18.35
CA PHE A 56 17.85 1.40 18.96
C PHE A 56 16.97 0.45 18.14
N ASP A 57 15.89 -0.04 18.76
CA ASP A 57 14.94 -0.97 18.13
C ASP A 57 14.38 -0.43 16.79
N PRO A 58 14.73 -1.05 15.64
CA PRO A 58 14.25 -0.66 14.32
C PRO A 58 12.71 -0.68 14.21
N ALA A 59 12.03 -1.49 15.02
CA ALA A 59 10.57 -1.57 15.03
C ALA A 59 9.91 -0.23 15.41
N ARG A 60 10.60 0.64 16.16
CA ARG A 60 10.08 1.97 16.52
C ARG A 60 9.96 2.90 15.31
N ILE A 61 10.96 2.89 14.42
CA ILE A 61 10.91 3.66 13.18
C ILE A 61 9.84 3.08 12.25
N ALA A 62 9.77 1.75 12.12
CA ALA A 62 8.74 1.09 11.33
C ALA A 62 7.32 1.43 11.82
N ALA A 63 7.08 1.42 13.13
CA ALA A 63 5.82 1.83 13.73
C ALA A 63 5.48 3.31 13.43
N GLY A 64 6.49 4.18 13.41
CA GLY A 64 6.35 5.57 12.97
C GLY A 64 5.88 5.71 11.53
N VAL A 65 6.43 4.89 10.62
CA VAL A 65 5.98 4.83 9.21
C VAL A 65 4.51 4.40 9.12
N ILE A 66 4.13 3.31 9.80
CA ILE A 66 2.74 2.83 9.80
C ILE A 66 1.77 3.89 10.34
N THR A 67 2.17 4.61 11.39
CA THR A 67 1.39 5.70 11.98
C THR A 67 1.25 6.88 11.00
N GLY A 68 2.35 7.32 10.37
CA GLY A 68 2.34 8.41 9.40
C GLY A 68 1.50 8.10 8.16
N ILE A 69 1.54 6.86 7.67
CA ILE A 69 0.70 6.43 6.55
C ILE A 69 -0.78 6.40 6.93
N GLY A 70 -1.13 6.13 8.20
CA GLY A 70 -2.50 6.27 8.70
C GLY A 70 -3.07 7.68 8.47
N PHE A 71 -2.25 8.73 8.66
CA PHE A 71 -2.65 10.11 8.38
C PHE A 71 -2.84 10.38 6.89
N LEU A 72 -1.92 9.93 6.03
CA LEU A 72 -2.09 10.03 4.57
C LEU A 72 -3.32 9.26 4.07
N GLY A 73 -3.59 8.10 4.67
CA GLY A 73 -4.77 7.29 4.40
C GLY A 73 -6.06 8.02 4.76
N ALA A 74 -6.12 8.66 5.93
CA ALA A 74 -7.27 9.47 6.33
C ALA A 74 -7.53 10.62 5.34
N GLY A 75 -6.47 11.27 4.82
CA GLY A 75 -6.59 12.33 3.81
C GLY A 75 -7.13 11.86 2.44
N LEU A 76 -7.12 10.55 2.18
CA LEU A 76 -7.69 9.96 0.97
C LEU A 76 -9.16 9.56 1.13
N ILE A 77 -9.67 9.49 2.37
CA ILE A 77 -11.05 9.11 2.67
C ILE A 77 -11.91 10.37 2.67
N ILE A 78 -12.88 10.42 1.76
CA ILE A 78 -13.80 11.55 1.61
C ILE A 78 -15.21 11.06 1.88
N GLN A 79 -15.92 11.74 2.78
CA GLN A 79 -17.31 11.49 3.07
C GLN A 79 -18.18 12.51 2.33
N ASP A 80 -19.07 12.00 1.48
CA ASP A 80 -20.18 12.77 0.91
C ASP A 80 -21.50 12.22 1.46
N ARG A 81 -22.59 13.00 1.36
CA ARG A 81 -23.86 12.90 2.10
C ARG A 81 -24.37 11.50 2.46
N ASN A 82 -24.14 10.47 1.64
CA ASN A 82 -24.46 9.07 1.95
C ASN A 82 -23.41 8.04 1.46
N GLU A 83 -22.23 8.48 1.00
CA GLU A 83 -21.19 7.59 0.49
C GLU A 83 -19.80 7.97 1.02
N VAL A 84 -19.01 6.95 1.37
CA VAL A 84 -17.60 7.12 1.73
C VAL A 84 -16.75 6.63 0.57
N HIS A 85 -15.87 7.49 0.08
CA HIS A 85 -14.94 7.21 -1.00
C HIS A 85 -13.51 7.06 -0.47
N GLY A 86 -12.66 6.40 -1.26
CA GLY A 86 -11.22 6.35 -1.01
C GLY A 86 -10.73 5.31 0.02
N ILE A 87 -11.63 4.58 0.69
CA ILE A 87 -11.26 3.54 1.68
C ILE A 87 -10.27 2.52 1.09
N THR A 88 -10.56 1.95 -0.09
CA THR A 88 -9.67 0.98 -0.74
C THR A 88 -8.34 1.61 -1.14
N THR A 89 -8.34 2.88 -1.55
CA THR A 89 -7.11 3.59 -1.90
C THR A 89 -6.24 3.81 -0.67
N ALA A 90 -6.83 4.27 0.45
CA ALA A 90 -6.15 4.39 1.73
C ALA A 90 -5.56 3.04 2.19
N ALA A 91 -6.35 1.97 2.12
CA ALA A 91 -5.89 0.62 2.45
C ALA A 91 -4.75 0.14 1.54
N THR A 92 -4.79 0.45 0.24
CA THR A 92 -3.72 0.09 -0.71
C THR A 92 -2.41 0.78 -0.35
N ILE A 93 -2.45 2.08 -0.03
CA ILE A 93 -1.27 2.85 0.37
C ILE A 93 -0.68 2.31 1.68
N TRP A 94 -1.54 1.91 2.61
CA TRP A 94 -1.11 1.25 3.84
C TRP A 94 -0.38 -0.07 3.57
N VAL A 95 -0.95 -0.93 2.72
CA VAL A 95 -0.34 -2.20 2.31
C VAL A 95 0.99 -1.97 1.60
N VAL A 96 1.05 -1.00 0.69
CA VAL A 96 2.27 -0.66 -0.05
C VAL A 96 3.39 -0.20 0.86
N SER A 97 3.07 0.56 1.91
CA SER A 97 4.04 0.91 2.94
C SER A 97 4.57 -0.32 3.67
N ALA A 98 3.70 -1.24 4.08
CA ALA A 98 4.09 -2.47 4.75
C ALA A 98 4.97 -3.36 3.84
N VAL A 99 4.66 -3.44 2.55
CA VAL A 99 5.48 -4.13 1.54
C VAL A 99 6.87 -3.48 1.43
N GLY A 100 6.93 -2.14 1.42
CA GLY A 100 8.20 -1.42 1.43
C GLY A 100 9.03 -1.69 2.69
N LEU A 101 8.42 -1.65 3.88
CA LEU A 101 9.09 -1.99 5.13
C LEU A 101 9.62 -3.44 5.10
N ALA A 102 8.80 -4.40 4.66
CA ALA A 102 9.22 -5.79 4.53
C ALA A 102 10.38 -5.99 3.54
N ALA A 103 10.36 -5.29 2.40
CA ALA A 103 11.47 -5.28 1.45
C ALA A 103 12.74 -4.65 2.07
N GLY A 104 12.58 -3.56 2.82
CA GLY A 104 13.69 -2.82 3.44
C GLY A 104 14.42 -3.60 4.53
N ILE A 105 13.72 -4.45 5.29
CA ILE A 105 14.35 -5.36 6.27
C ILE A 105 14.92 -6.63 5.61
N GLY A 106 14.55 -6.91 4.35
CA GLY A 106 15.01 -8.07 3.58
C GLY A 106 14.05 -9.27 3.57
N MET A 107 12.81 -9.11 4.03
CA MET A 107 11.78 -10.14 4.02
C MET A 107 11.07 -10.23 2.66
N TYR A 108 11.82 -10.61 1.62
CA TYR A 108 11.33 -10.63 0.23
C TYR A 108 10.14 -11.55 0.00
N ALA A 109 10.11 -12.73 0.65
CA ALA A 109 8.99 -13.66 0.54
C ALA A 109 7.69 -13.06 1.11
N ALA A 110 7.76 -12.44 2.28
CA ALA A 110 6.60 -11.81 2.91
C ALA A 110 6.11 -10.59 2.11
N ALA A 111 7.04 -9.76 1.62
CA ALA A 111 6.72 -8.62 0.76
C ALA A 111 6.02 -9.07 -0.53
N THR A 112 6.54 -10.11 -1.18
CA THR A 112 5.96 -10.67 -2.41
C THR A 112 4.59 -11.29 -2.17
N ALA A 113 4.46 -12.14 -1.15
CA ALA A 113 3.19 -12.78 -0.81
C ALA A 113 2.12 -11.73 -0.51
N THR A 114 2.48 -10.68 0.25
CA THR A 114 1.56 -9.58 0.56
C THR A 114 1.14 -8.81 -0.70
N ALA A 115 2.09 -8.49 -1.58
CA ALA A 115 1.78 -7.82 -2.84
C ALA A 115 0.87 -8.65 -3.74
N LEU A 116 1.10 -9.96 -3.84
CA LEU A 116 0.24 -10.89 -4.59
C LEU A 116 -1.16 -10.98 -3.99
N ILE A 117 -1.28 -11.11 -2.67
CA ILE A 117 -2.58 -11.13 -1.99
C ILE A 117 -3.33 -9.82 -2.25
N ALA A 118 -2.66 -8.68 -2.14
CA ALA A 118 -3.24 -7.37 -2.42
C ALA A 118 -3.76 -7.30 -3.87
N LEU A 119 -2.96 -7.73 -4.84
CA LEU A 119 -3.35 -7.77 -6.25
C LEU A 119 -4.54 -8.69 -6.51
N LEU A 120 -4.57 -9.88 -5.88
CA LEU A 120 -5.71 -10.80 -6.00
C LEU A 120 -6.99 -10.16 -5.46
N VAL A 121 -6.91 -9.52 -4.29
CA VAL A 121 -8.06 -8.81 -3.69
C VAL A 121 -8.52 -7.68 -4.60
N LEU A 122 -7.60 -6.84 -5.09
CA LEU A 122 -7.91 -5.72 -5.98
C LEU A 122 -8.47 -6.20 -7.33
N TYR A 123 -7.97 -7.32 -7.86
CA TYR A 123 -8.43 -7.89 -9.12
C TYR A 123 -9.85 -8.45 -9.01
N PHE A 124 -10.09 -9.35 -8.04
CA PHE A 124 -11.39 -10.03 -7.89
C PHE A 124 -12.48 -9.11 -7.34
N PHE A 125 -12.18 -8.28 -6.35
CA PHE A 125 -13.18 -7.45 -5.67
C PHE A 125 -13.19 -5.98 -6.13
N GLY A 126 -12.19 -5.55 -6.89
CA GLY A 126 -12.15 -4.19 -7.43
C GLY A 126 -13.01 -3.98 -8.68
N ASN A 127 -13.78 -4.98 -9.11
CA ASN A 127 -14.65 -4.86 -10.27
C ASN A 127 -15.99 -4.24 -9.86
N ASP A 128 -16.25 -3.00 -10.30
CA ASP A 128 -17.45 -2.22 -9.95
C ASP A 128 -18.78 -2.92 -10.34
N ARG A 129 -18.70 -3.96 -11.20
CA ARG A 129 -19.83 -4.82 -11.59
C ARG A 129 -20.36 -5.69 -10.44
N LEU A 130 -19.49 -6.21 -9.56
CA LEU A 130 -19.91 -6.99 -8.39
C LEU A 130 -20.62 -6.12 -7.34
N ARG A 131 -20.21 -4.86 -7.21
CA ARG A 131 -20.89 -3.89 -6.32
C ARG A 131 -22.30 -3.55 -6.82
N LYS A 132 -22.54 -3.56 -8.14
CA LYS A 132 -23.89 -3.37 -8.70
C LYS A 132 -24.79 -4.60 -8.53
N SER A 133 -24.26 -5.83 -8.54
CA SER A 133 -25.06 -7.05 -8.32
C SER A 133 -25.43 -7.28 -6.85
N ILE A 134 -24.69 -6.67 -5.90
CA ILE A 134 -24.96 -6.76 -4.45
C ILE A 134 -25.81 -5.56 -3.96
N LYS A 135 -26.24 -4.64 -4.83
CA LYS A 135 -27.29 -3.68 -4.46
C LYS A 135 -28.59 -4.45 -4.20
N LEU A 136 -28.79 -4.82 -2.93
CA LEU A 136 -30.09 -5.18 -2.37
C LEU A 136 -31.11 -4.13 -2.83
N PRO A 137 -32.34 -4.53 -3.18
CA PRO A 137 -33.37 -3.60 -3.58
C PRO A 137 -33.44 -2.49 -2.53
N SER A 138 -33.22 -1.26 -2.98
CA SER A 138 -33.51 -0.07 -2.20
C SER A 138 -34.95 -0.24 -1.73
N ASN A 139 -35.16 -0.36 -0.42
CA ASN A 139 -36.48 -0.25 0.17
C ASN A 139 -36.95 1.19 -0.09
N LYS A 140 -37.50 1.41 -1.28
CA LYS A 140 -38.51 2.43 -1.49
C LYS A 140 -39.74 1.90 -0.77
N GLU A 141 -40.36 2.79 -0.01
CA GLU A 141 -41.57 2.59 0.80
C GLU A 141 -41.29 2.16 2.24
N LEU A 142 -41.17 3.18 3.12
CA LEU A 142 -42.18 3.52 4.11
C LEU A 142 -42.10 5.04 4.40
#